data_AF-A0A840UTK2-F1
#
_entry.id   AF-A0A840UTK2-F1
#
_cell.length_a   1.000
_cell.length_b   1.000
_cell.length_c   1.000
_cell.angle_alpha   90.00
_cell.angle_beta   90.00
_cell.angle_gamma   90.00
#
_symmetry.space_group_name_H-M   'P 1'
#
loop_
_entity.id
_entity.type
_entity.pdbx_description
1 polymer ?
#
loop_
_entity_poly.entity_id
_entity_poly.type
_entity_poly.pdbx_seq_one_letter_code
_entity_poly.pdbx_strand_id
1 'polypeptide(L)'
;MDSLNTRRVASLYKTFAAHEARRLAERLEIHYTPKHGSWLNMAEIELSVLKGQCLDRRLADMDTMQVEVANWQHARNNATPKIDWQFTTADARIKLKRLYPKL
;
A
#
# COMPACT_ATOMS: atom_id res chain seq x y z
N MET A 1 -0.18 3.92 4.61
CA MET A 1 -1.16 4.32 3.58
C MET A 1 -0.55 5.44 2.74
N ASP A 2 -0.79 5.46 1.43
CA ASP A 2 -0.41 6.62 0.61
C ASP A 2 -1.23 7.87 0.99
N SER A 3 -0.76 9.04 0.55
CA SER A 3 -1.31 10.33 0.98
C SER A 3 -2.37 10.90 0.03
N LEU A 4 -3.17 10.05 -0.64
CA LEU A 4 -4.23 10.52 -1.54
C LEU A 4 -5.38 11.17 -0.75
N ASN A 5 -5.98 12.23 -1.30
CA ASN A 5 -7.03 12.99 -0.61
C ASN A 5 -8.29 12.16 -0.27
N THR A 6 -8.52 11.06 -0.97
CA THR A 6 -9.63 10.11 -0.73
C THR A 6 -9.37 9.13 0.41
N ARG A 7 -8.15 9.08 0.93
CA ARG A 7 -7.69 8.08 1.91
C ARG A 7 -7.50 8.72 3.29
N ARG A 8 -8.54 9.40 3.76
CA ARG A 8 -8.58 10.05 5.08
C ARG A 8 -9.63 9.39 5.96
N VAL A 9 -9.50 9.52 7.28
CA VAL A 9 -10.52 9.05 8.25
C VAL A 9 -11.92 9.57 7.90
N ALA A 10 -12.03 10.79 7.39
CA ALA A 10 -13.28 11.38 6.92
C ALA A 10 -14.01 10.54 5.86
N SER A 11 -13.30 9.72 5.08
CA SER A 11 -13.92 8.81 4.10
C SER A 11 -14.77 7.73 4.78
N LEU A 12 -14.43 7.30 6.00
CA LEU A 12 -15.27 6.37 6.77
C LEU A 12 -16.65 6.98 7.05
N TYR A 13 -16.70 8.29 7.35
CA TYR A 13 -17.94 9.02 7.59
C TYR A 13 -18.74 9.31 6.31
N LYS A 14 -18.12 9.19 5.13
CA LYS A 14 -18.82 9.26 3.85
C LYS A 14 -19.51 7.95 3.48
N THR A 15 -18.99 6.82 3.98
CA THR A 15 -19.47 5.48 3.62
C THR A 15 -20.38 4.87 4.68
N PHE A 16 -20.08 5.06 5.97
CA PHE A 16 -20.80 4.43 7.08
C PHE A 16 -21.58 5.46 7.90
N ALA A 17 -22.61 4.99 8.61
CA ALA A 17 -23.30 5.79 9.61
C ALA A 17 -22.31 6.29 10.68
N ALA A 18 -22.54 7.50 11.21
CA ALA A 18 -21.57 8.19 12.06
C ALA A 18 -21.06 7.36 13.25
N HIS A 19 -21.95 6.61 13.92
CA HIS A 19 -21.57 5.72 15.03
C HIS A 19 -20.61 4.60 14.58
N GLU A 20 -20.87 3.98 13.43
CA GLU A 20 -20.02 2.93 12.90
C GLU A 20 -18.69 3.48 12.37
N ALA A 21 -18.73 4.60 11.64
CA ALA A 21 -17.53 5.29 11.16
C ALA A 21 -16.59 5.65 12.32
N ARG A 22 -17.14 6.17 13.42
CA ARG A 22 -16.37 6.49 14.63
C ARG A 22 -15.76 5.26 15.28
N ARG A 23 -16.55 4.20 15.47
CA ARG A 23 -16.07 2.92 16.01
C ARG A 23 -14.90 2.34 15.19
N LEU A 24 -14.94 2.47 13.86
CA LEU A 24 -13.86 2.04 12.99
C LEU A 24 -12.64 2.97 13.10
N ALA A 25 -12.86 4.29 13.06
CA ALA A 25 -11.80 5.28 13.15
C ALA A 25 -10.99 5.17 14.44
N GLU A 26 -11.65 4.93 15.58
CA GLU A 26 -11.00 4.80 16.90
C GLU A 26 -10.10 3.55 17.01
N ARG A 27 -10.25 2.58 16.11
CA ARG A 27 -9.43 1.35 16.08
C ARG A 27 -8.24 1.44 15.13
N LEU A 28 -8.12 2.50 14.33
CA LEU A 28 -7.15 2.61 13.26
C LEU A 28 -6.08 3.67 13.60
N GLU A 29 -4.82 3.22 13.68
CA GLU A 29 -3.67 4.11 13.62
C GLU A 29 -3.18 4.18 12.16
N ILE A 30 -3.32 5.33 11.53
CA ILE A 30 -2.98 5.50 10.11
C ILE A 30 -1.63 6.18 9.99
N HIS A 31 -0.61 5.41 9.58
CA HIS A 31 0.68 5.95 9.16
C HIS A 31 0.67 6.25 7.67
N TYR A 32 0.85 7.51 7.31
CA TYR A 32 0.98 7.91 5.90
C TYR A 32 2.42 7.78 5.42
N THR A 33 2.63 7.20 4.24
CA THR A 33 3.93 7.20 3.60
C THR A 33 4.29 8.63 3.18
N PRO A 34 5.57 9.03 3.28
CA PRO A 34 6.02 10.32 2.79
C PRO A 34 5.63 10.58 1.34
N LYS A 35 5.47 11.86 0.98
CA LYS A 35 5.33 12.25 -0.43
C LYS A 35 6.53 11.74 -1.23
N HIS A 36 6.28 11.18 -2.41
CA HIS A 36 7.29 10.50 -3.25
C HIS A 36 7.99 9.31 -2.57
N GLY A 37 7.39 8.76 -1.51
CA GLY A 37 7.87 7.59 -0.77
C GLY A 37 7.18 6.29 -1.16
N SER A 38 6.73 6.14 -2.41
CA SER A 38 6.06 4.93 -2.92
C SER A 38 6.87 3.65 -2.70
N TRP A 39 8.19 3.76 -2.76
CA TRP A 39 9.14 2.67 -2.51
C TRP A 39 9.16 2.19 -1.05
N LEU A 40 8.50 2.89 -0.12
CA LEU A 40 8.24 2.44 1.26
C LEU A 40 6.84 1.85 1.44
N ASN A 41 5.99 1.89 0.40
CA ASN A 41 4.63 1.38 0.45
C ASN A 41 4.60 -0.09 0.03
N MET A 42 4.34 -0.99 0.98
CA MET A 42 4.24 -2.43 0.75
C MET A 42 3.28 -2.81 -0.40
N ALA A 43 2.14 -2.12 -0.52
CA ALA A 43 1.18 -2.42 -1.59
C ALA A 43 1.72 -2.04 -2.97
N GLU A 44 2.44 -0.91 -3.08
CA GLU A 44 3.04 -0.49 -4.35
C GLU A 44 4.23 -1.37 -4.76
N ILE A 45 5.01 -1.84 -3.79
CA ILE A 45 6.05 -2.84 -4.02
C ILE A 45 5.42 -4.11 -4.60
N GLU A 46 4.37 -4.64 -3.97
CA GLU A 46 3.72 -5.87 -4.43
C GLU A 46 3.06 -5.71 -5.81
N LEU A 47 2.48 -4.53 -6.10
CA LEU A 47 2.00 -4.21 -7.45
C LEU A 47 3.12 -4.20 -8.49
N SER A 48 4.32 -3.73 -8.12
CA SER A 48 5.49 -3.80 -9.01
C SER A 48 5.92 -5.24 -9.28
N VAL A 49 5.84 -6.12 -8.28
CA VAL A 49 6.12 -7.56 -8.44
C VAL A 49 5.07 -8.22 -9.33
N LEU A 50 3.78 -7.98 -9.07
CA LEU A 50 2.68 -8.44 -9.94
C LEU A 50 2.90 -8.00 -11.38
N LYS A 51 3.26 -6.74 -11.58
CA LYS A 51 3.53 -6.19 -12.91
C LYS A 51 4.63 -6.98 -13.61
N GLY A 52 5.78 -7.19 -12.96
CA GLY A 52 6.91 -7.90 -13.57
C GLY A 52 6.71 -9.40 -13.75
N GLN A 53 5.95 -10.05 -12.87
CA GLN A 53 5.79 -11.51 -12.89
C GLN A 53 4.58 -11.99 -13.68
N CYS A 54 3.48 -11.23 -13.70
CA CYS A 54 2.21 -11.65 -14.28
C CYS A 54 1.79 -10.80 -15.48
N LEU A 55 2.00 -9.48 -15.38
CA LEU A 55 1.46 -8.51 -16.35
C LEU A 55 2.49 -7.97 -17.34
N ASP A 56 3.72 -8.49 -17.34
CA ASP A 56 4.78 -8.11 -18.30
C ASP A 56 4.58 -8.80 -19.66
N ARG A 57 3.33 -8.81 -20.12
CA ARG A 57 2.88 -9.41 -21.36
C ARG A 57 1.55 -8.80 -21.78
N ARG A 58 1.24 -8.90 -23.07
CA ARG A 58 -0.08 -8.50 -23.57
C ARG A 58 -1.13 -9.54 -23.17
N LEU A 59 -2.26 -9.05 -22.67
CA LEU A 59 -3.46 -9.84 -22.38
C LEU A 59 -4.58 -9.38 -23.30
N ALA A 60 -5.37 -10.32 -23.80
CA ALA A 60 -6.35 -10.06 -24.85
C ALA A 60 -7.55 -9.25 -24.34
N ASP A 61 -7.95 -9.49 -23.10
CA ASP A 61 -9.13 -8.92 -22.48
C ASP A 61 -9.01 -8.89 -20.95
N MET A 62 -10.00 -8.25 -20.32
CA MET A 62 -10.07 -8.06 -18.88
C MET A 62 -10.32 -9.37 -18.12
N ASP A 63 -11.11 -10.30 -18.68
CA ASP A 63 -11.46 -11.55 -18.01
C ASP A 63 -10.23 -12.44 -17.88
N THR A 64 -9.45 -12.56 -18.96
CA THR A 64 -8.15 -13.23 -18.97
C THR A 64 -7.21 -12.60 -17.94
N MET A 65 -7.14 -11.26 -17.88
CA MET A 65 -6.31 -10.58 -16.90
C MET A 65 -6.72 -10.87 -15.46
N GLN A 66 -8.03 -10.92 -15.17
CA GLN A 66 -8.52 -11.22 -13.82
C GLN A 66 -8.15 -12.64 -13.39
N VAL A 67 -8.30 -13.62 -14.28
CA VAL A 67 -7.93 -15.02 -14.01
C VAL A 67 -6.44 -15.13 -13.72
N GLU A 68 -5.60 -14.49 -14.52
CA GLU A 68 -4.14 -14.52 -14.38
C GLU A 68 -3.68 -13.85 -13.08
N VAL A 69 -4.23 -12.68 -12.75
CA VAL A 69 -3.95 -11.99 -11.49
C VAL A 69 -4.39 -12.84 -10.30
N ALA A 70 -5.55 -13.50 -10.36
CA ALA A 70 -6.05 -14.36 -9.29
C ALA A 70 -5.14 -15.59 -9.08
N ASN A 71 -4.71 -16.24 -10.16
CA ASN A 71 -3.78 -17.37 -10.12
C ASN A 71 -2.43 -16.96 -9.53
N TRP A 72 -1.89 -15.82 -10.00
CA TRP A 72 -0.65 -15.27 -9.47
C TRP A 72 -0.78 -14.94 -7.97
N GLN A 73 -1.86 -14.27 -7.55
CA GLN A 73 -2.11 -13.91 -6.16
C GLN A 73 -2.19 -15.16 -5.27
N HIS A 74 -2.88 -16.21 -5.71
CA HIS A 74 -2.98 -17.48 -4.97
C HIS A 74 -1.60 -18.12 -4.79
N ALA A 75 -0.81 -18.22 -5.86
CA ALA A 75 0.55 -18.77 -5.80
C ALA A 75 1.46 -17.93 -4.88
N ARG A 76 1.39 -16.61 -5.00
CA ARG A 76 2.16 -15.65 -4.20
C ARG A 76 1.81 -15.74 -2.71
N ASN A 77 0.52 -15.81 -2.37
CA ASN A 77 0.06 -15.95 -0.99
C ASN A 77 0.52 -17.28 -0.37
N ASN A 78 0.49 -18.38 -1.12
CA ASN A 78 0.94 -19.69 -0.64
C ASN A 78 2.46 -19.74 -0.43
N ALA A 79 3.23 -18.98 -1.20
CA ALA A 79 4.67 -18.87 -1.01
C ALA A 79 5.05 -18.04 0.23
N THR A 80 4.12 -17.28 0.81
CA THR A 80 4.34 -16.39 1.98
C THR A 80 5.62 -15.53 1.91
N PRO A 81 5.90 -14.87 0.77
CA PRO A 81 7.11 -14.11 0.57
C PRO A 81 7.14 -12.89 1.50
N LYS A 82 8.32 -12.56 2.00
CA LYS A 82 8.54 -11.38 2.84
C LYS A 82 9.27 -10.31 2.05
N ILE A 83 8.96 -9.05 2.35
CA ILE A 83 9.80 -7.93 1.90
C ILE A 83 11.05 -7.93 2.78
N ASP A 84 12.21 -8.02 2.12
CA ASP A 84 13.49 -7.80 2.78
C ASP A 84 13.77 -6.28 2.85
N TRP A 85 13.50 -5.69 4.01
CA TRP A 85 13.62 -4.25 4.22
C TRP A 85 15.07 -3.86 4.46
N GLN A 86 15.70 -3.28 3.43
CA GLN A 86 17.07 -2.76 3.49
C GLN A 86 17.14 -1.30 4.00
N PHE A 87 16.02 -0.57 4.00
CA PHE A 87 15.97 0.82 4.46
C PHE A 87 15.75 0.89 5.98
N THR A 88 16.71 1.48 6.69
CA THR A 88 16.71 1.52 8.15
C THR A 88 16.22 2.85 8.72
N THR A 89 15.94 2.89 10.02
CA THR A 89 15.66 4.14 10.74
C THR A 89 16.84 5.11 10.70
N ALA A 90 18.09 4.60 10.65
CA ALA A 90 19.27 5.45 10.50
C ALA A 90 19.28 6.15 9.14
N ASP A 91 18.97 5.42 8.06
CA ASP A 91 18.83 5.99 6.72
C ASP A 91 17.71 7.02 6.66
N ALA A 92 16.59 6.76 7.35
CA ALA A 92 15.46 7.68 7.43
C ALA A 92 15.85 9.03 8.06
N ARG A 93 16.66 9.03 9.13
CA ARG A 93 17.12 10.27 9.78
C ARG A 93 17.93 11.17 8.84
N ILE A 94 18.61 10.57 7.86
CA ILE A 94 19.40 11.29 6.86
C ILE A 94 18.52 11.69 5.68
N LYS A 95 17.90 10.71 5.00
CA LYS A 95 17.14 10.94 3.76
C LYS A 95 15.83 11.71 3.97
N LEU A 96 15.18 11.53 5.13
CA LEU A 96 13.91 12.16 5.47
C LEU A 96 14.08 13.28 6.50
N LYS A 97 15.28 13.84 6.66
CA LYS A 97 15.59 14.89 7.66
C LYS A 97 14.55 16.02 7.73
N ARG A 98 13.99 16.41 6.58
CA ARG A 98 12.98 17.49 6.48
C ARG A 98 11.64 17.15 7.15
N LEU A 99 11.35 15.88 7.41
CA LEU A 99 10.11 15.41 8.04
C LEU A 99 10.23 15.33 9.56
N TYR A 100 11.44 15.44 10.12
CA TYR A 100 11.63 15.43 11.57
C TYR A 100 11.31 16.81 12.16
N PRO A 101 10.70 16.86 13.35
CA PRO A 101 10.49 18.10 14.08
C PRO A 101 11.82 18.84 14.28
N LYS A 102 11.80 20.16 14.10
CA LYS A 102 12.90 21.01 14.53
C LYS A 102 12.69 21.27 16.03
N LEU A 103 13.65 20.82 16.85
CA LEU A 103 13.72 21.19 18.26
C LEU A 103 14.13 22.66 18.39
#